data_AF-A0A640RWW7-F1
#
_entry.id   AF-A0A640RWW7-F1
#
_cell.length_a   1.000
_cell.length_b   1.000
_cell.length_c   1.000
_cell.angle_alpha   90.00
_cell.angle_beta   90.00
_cell.angle_gamma   90.00
#
_symmetry.space_group_name_H-M   'P 1'
#
loop_
_entity.id
_entity.type
_entity.pdbx_description
1 polymer ?
#
loop_
_entity_poly.entity_id
_entity_poly.type
_entity_poly.pdbx_seq_one_letter_code
_entity_poly.pdbx_strand_id
1 'polypeptide(L)'
;MTPTKPLAVDTDTHSQIALLARAWGVSHDEVLRKLLAQFAQLPTAPPAAAGMDVYAIYACTHVEGRYDPVTGTLTIEEGPGQGHYKTPSGASAAVLRALRPTVTPIRSGWEFWRIRSTGVPLESIRPDHTWRVTPATPPPATSVGRSSPARH
;
A
#
# COMPACT_ATOMS: atom_id res chain seq x y z
N MET A 1 -12.41 -21.77 37.47
CA MET A 1 -12.48 -20.29 37.53
C MET A 1 -11.15 -19.74 37.04
N THR A 2 -11.08 -19.21 35.83
CA THR A 2 -9.87 -18.60 35.29
C THR A 2 -9.70 -17.23 35.96
N PRO A 3 -8.52 -16.89 36.54
CA PRO A 3 -8.33 -15.60 37.19
C PRO A 3 -8.47 -14.47 36.16
N THR A 4 -9.42 -13.57 36.38
CA THR A 4 -9.62 -12.39 35.53
C THR A 4 -8.74 -11.27 36.07
N LYS A 5 -7.75 -10.82 35.28
CA LYS A 5 -6.85 -9.72 35.64
C LYS A 5 -7.45 -8.40 35.13
N PRO A 6 -7.62 -7.38 35.97
CA PRO A 6 -8.13 -6.08 35.53
C PRO A 6 -7.11 -5.41 34.59
N LEU A 7 -7.57 -5.00 33.40
CA LEU A 7 -6.79 -4.23 32.44
C LEU A 7 -7.24 -2.77 32.52
N ALA A 8 -6.30 -1.86 32.79
CA ALA A 8 -6.57 -0.43 32.71
C ALA A 8 -6.56 -0.01 31.24
N VAL A 9 -7.66 0.61 30.80
CA VAL A 9 -7.80 1.23 29.49
C VAL A 9 -8.15 2.69 29.68
N ASP A 10 -7.76 3.53 28.74
CA ASP A 10 -8.13 4.94 28.74
C ASP A 10 -9.64 5.12 28.46
N THR A 11 -10.15 6.31 28.77
CA THR A 11 -11.58 6.64 28.68
C THR A 11 -12.11 6.59 27.25
N ASP A 12 -11.30 6.91 26.25
CA ASP A 12 -11.71 6.88 24.84
C ASP A 12 -11.89 5.43 24.39
N THR A 13 -10.88 4.59 24.63
CA THR A 13 -10.95 3.14 24.38
C THR A 13 -12.14 2.52 25.10
N HIS A 14 -12.38 2.88 26.36
CA HIS A 14 -13.53 2.39 27.10
C HIS A 14 -14.87 2.77 26.44
N SER A 15 -14.97 4.01 25.94
CA SER A 15 -16.17 4.52 25.26
C SER A 15 -16.41 3.81 23.92
N GLN A 16 -15.35 3.49 23.17
CA GLN A 16 -15.44 2.72 21.93
C GLN A 16 -15.90 1.28 22.18
N ILE A 17 -15.37 0.60 23.21
CA ILE A 17 -15.81 -0.75 23.58
C ILE A 17 -17.27 -0.71 24.03
N ALA A 18 -17.68 0.29 24.82
CA ALA A 18 -19.06 0.45 25.26
C ALA A 18 -20.01 0.70 24.07
N LEU A 19 -19.57 1.45 23.06
CA LEU A 19 -20.34 1.66 21.82
C LEU A 19 -20.55 0.35 21.07
N LEU A 20 -19.49 -0.44 20.89
CA LEU A 20 -19.56 -1.75 20.22
C LEU A 20 -20.42 -2.76 21.00
N ALA A 21 -20.31 -2.77 22.33
CA ALA A 21 -21.11 -3.61 23.22
C ALA A 21 -22.61 -3.32 23.03
N ARG A 22 -22.97 -2.03 22.98
CA ARG A 22 -24.35 -1.59 22.72
C ARG A 22 -24.82 -1.93 21.31
N ALA A 23 -23.97 -1.72 20.30
CA ALA A 23 -24.30 -1.99 18.90
C ALA A 23 -24.54 -3.49 18.64
N TRP A 24 -23.78 -4.36 19.31
CA TRP A 24 -23.88 -5.81 19.14
C TRP A 24 -24.76 -6.50 20.19
N GLY A 25 -25.22 -5.78 21.22
CA GLY A 25 -26.02 -6.35 22.31
C GLY A 25 -25.26 -7.36 23.15
N VAL A 26 -23.95 -7.19 23.32
CA VAL A 26 -23.07 -8.12 24.03
C VAL A 26 -22.26 -7.43 25.14
N SER A 27 -21.63 -8.20 26.04
CA SER A 27 -20.80 -7.64 27.10
C SER A 27 -19.45 -7.12 26.58
N HIS A 28 -18.78 -6.25 27.35
CA HIS A 28 -17.45 -5.73 27.02
C HIS A 28 -16.42 -6.85 26.79
N ASP A 29 -16.41 -7.89 27.64
CA ASP A 29 -15.56 -9.07 27.47
C ASP A 29 -15.86 -9.84 26.17
N GLU A 30 -17.12 -9.89 25.75
CA GLU A 30 -17.53 -10.53 24.49
C GLU A 30 -17.10 -9.70 23.27
N VAL A 31 -17.18 -8.37 23.35
CA VAL A 31 -16.62 -7.47 22.33
C VAL A 31 -15.13 -7.74 22.17
N LEU A 32 -14.39 -7.76 23.27
CA LEU A 32 -12.95 -8.03 23.26
C LEU A 32 -12.65 -9.42 22.70
N ARG A 33 -13.39 -10.46 23.10
CA ARG A 33 -13.22 -11.82 22.56
C ARG A 33 -13.51 -11.89 21.06
N LYS A 34 -14.55 -11.22 20.57
CA LYS A 34 -14.88 -11.15 19.13
C LYS A 34 -13.82 -10.42 18.33
N LEU A 35 -13.34 -9.27 18.83
CA LEU A 35 -12.25 -8.53 18.20
C LEU A 35 -10.97 -9.38 18.17
N LEU A 36 -10.58 -9.97 19.30
CA LEU A 36 -9.39 -10.82 19.38
C LEU A 36 -9.50 -12.05 18.46
N ALA A 37 -10.67 -12.69 18.38
CA ALA A 37 -10.90 -13.80 17.45
C ALA A 37 -10.72 -13.34 16.00
N GLN A 38 -11.34 -12.22 15.61
CA GLN A 38 -11.23 -11.65 14.28
C GLN A 38 -9.77 -11.33 13.91
N PHE A 39 -9.00 -10.72 14.82
CA PHE A 39 -7.60 -10.41 14.60
C PHE A 39 -6.71 -11.67 14.64
N ALA A 40 -7.07 -12.70 15.41
CA ALA A 40 -6.37 -13.98 15.43
C ALA A 40 -6.65 -14.84 14.17
N GLN A 41 -7.78 -14.60 13.49
CA GLN A 41 -8.14 -15.21 12.22
C GLN A 41 -7.56 -14.47 11.01
N LEU A 42 -6.95 -13.30 11.22
CA LEU A 42 -6.09 -12.72 10.19
C LEU A 42 -4.92 -13.70 9.97
N PRO A 43 -4.58 -14.03 8.72
CA PRO A 43 -3.54 -15.02 8.44
C PRO A 43 -2.21 -14.63 9.10
N THR A 44 -1.74 -15.44 10.04
CA THR A 44 -0.44 -15.32 10.73
C THR A 44 0.71 -15.95 9.95
N ALA A 45 0.50 -16.33 8.69
CA ALA A 45 1.62 -16.55 7.79
C ALA A 45 2.26 -15.18 7.54
N PRO A 46 3.60 -15.04 7.56
CA PRO A 46 4.19 -13.86 6.94
C PRO A 46 3.60 -13.79 5.52
N PRO A 47 2.98 -12.68 5.10
CA PRO A 47 2.52 -12.59 3.74
C PRO A 47 3.74 -12.90 2.88
N ALA A 48 3.67 -13.95 2.06
CA ALA A 48 4.65 -14.17 1.02
C ALA A 48 4.80 -12.81 0.33
N ALA A 49 5.99 -12.20 0.50
CA ALA A 49 6.28 -10.77 0.35
C ALA A 49 5.19 -10.05 -0.44
N ALA A 50 4.40 -9.21 0.23
CA ALA A 50 3.14 -8.61 -0.23
C ALA A 50 3.17 -8.17 -1.71
N GLY A 51 2.95 -9.15 -2.58
CA GLY A 51 2.93 -8.95 -4.01
C GLY A 51 1.63 -8.25 -4.35
N MET A 52 1.72 -7.14 -5.06
CA MET A 52 0.58 -6.43 -5.58
C MET A 52 0.08 -7.14 -6.84
N ASP A 53 -1.19 -7.51 -6.84
CA ASP A 53 -1.83 -8.04 -8.04
C ASP A 53 -1.91 -6.94 -9.09
N VAL A 54 -1.38 -7.23 -10.28
CA VAL A 54 -1.36 -6.34 -11.42
C VAL A 54 -1.98 -7.01 -12.64
N TYR A 55 -2.49 -6.19 -13.55
CA TYR A 55 -3.01 -6.66 -14.82
C TYR A 55 -2.65 -5.71 -15.96
N ALA A 56 -2.64 -6.23 -17.17
CA ALA A 56 -2.51 -5.45 -18.39
C ALA A 56 -3.58 -5.90 -19.39
N ILE A 57 -4.09 -4.95 -20.18
CA ILE A 57 -4.97 -5.23 -21.32
C ILE A 57 -4.21 -4.82 -22.57
N TYR A 58 -3.82 -5.79 -23.38
CA TYR A 58 -3.09 -5.54 -24.62
C TYR A 58 -3.65 -6.39 -25.76
N ALA A 59 -3.95 -5.76 -26.89
CA ALA A 59 -4.57 -6.41 -28.05
C ALA A 59 -5.86 -7.19 -27.69
N CYS A 60 -6.70 -6.63 -26.80
CA CYS A 60 -7.91 -7.26 -26.25
C CYS A 60 -7.66 -8.51 -25.38
N THR A 61 -6.41 -8.79 -25.02
CA THR A 61 -6.04 -9.87 -24.10
C THR A 61 -5.78 -9.32 -22.71
N HIS A 62 -6.44 -9.90 -21.71
CA HIS A 62 -6.18 -9.64 -20.29
C HIS A 62 -5.03 -10.53 -19.82
N VAL A 63 -4.00 -9.91 -19.23
CA VAL A 63 -2.84 -10.61 -18.68
C VAL A 63 -2.71 -10.26 -17.22
N GLU A 64 -2.61 -11.28 -16.37
CA GLU A 64 -2.51 -11.13 -14.93
C GLU A 64 -1.08 -11.38 -14.46
N GLY A 65 -0.68 -10.69 -13.40
CA GLY A 65 0.60 -10.90 -12.78
C GLY A 65 0.66 -10.41 -11.34
N ARG A 66 1.77 -10.72 -10.69
CA ARG A 66 2.06 -10.36 -9.31
C ARG A 66 3.37 -9.58 -9.26
N TYR A 67 3.30 -8.34 -8.79
CA TYR A 67 4.43 -7.45 -8.63
C TYR A 67 4.91 -7.43 -7.18
N ASP A 68 6.17 -7.75 -6.92
CA ASP A 68 6.78 -7.59 -5.61
C ASP A 68 7.46 -6.22 -5.50
N PRO A 69 6.94 -5.29 -4.66
CA PRO A 69 7.53 -3.96 -4.48
C PRO A 69 8.89 -3.98 -3.77
N VAL A 70 9.23 -5.05 -3.05
CA VAL A 70 10.50 -5.17 -2.31
C VAL A 70 11.63 -5.52 -3.27
N THR A 71 11.40 -6.47 -4.17
CA THR A 71 12.40 -6.94 -5.13
C THR A 71 12.30 -6.25 -6.49
N GLY A 72 11.19 -5.58 -6.77
CA GLY A 72 10.86 -5.03 -8.08
C GLY A 72 10.54 -6.11 -9.12
N THR A 73 10.37 -7.37 -8.71
CA THR A 73 10.11 -8.49 -9.62
C THR A 73 8.63 -8.53 -10.01
N LEU A 74 8.36 -8.99 -11.22
CA LEU A 74 6.99 -9.19 -11.71
C LEU A 74 6.88 -10.61 -12.25
N THR A 75 5.89 -11.34 -11.76
CA THR A 75 5.60 -12.71 -12.19
C THR A 75 4.28 -12.72 -12.95
N ILE A 76 4.27 -13.28 -14.16
CA ILE A 76 3.05 -13.53 -14.92
C ILE A 76 2.72 -14.99 -14.72
N GLU A 77 1.66 -15.28 -13.98
CA GLU A 77 1.32 -16.64 -13.55
C GLU A 77 0.82 -17.48 -14.72
N GLU A 78 -0.03 -16.90 -15.58
CA GLU A 78 -0.63 -17.57 -16.72
C GLU A 78 -0.80 -16.63 -17.93
N GLY A 79 -0.78 -17.20 -19.13
CA GLY A 79 -1.04 -16.49 -20.38
C GLY A 79 0.20 -16.03 -21.16
N PRO A 80 0.02 -15.13 -22.13
CA PRO A 80 1.09 -14.70 -23.04
C PRO A 80 2.17 -13.93 -22.29
N GLY A 81 3.41 -14.41 -22.36
CA GLY A 81 4.51 -13.86 -21.58
C GLY A 81 4.62 -14.43 -20.16
N GLN A 82 4.06 -15.62 -19.90
CA GLN A 82 4.24 -16.35 -18.64
C GLN A 82 5.72 -16.44 -18.26
N GLY A 83 6.01 -16.16 -16.99
CA GLY A 83 7.36 -16.26 -16.45
C GLY A 83 7.61 -15.33 -15.27
N HIS A 84 8.82 -15.44 -14.72
CA HIS A 84 9.30 -14.60 -13.64
C HIS A 84 10.32 -13.59 -14.18
N TYR A 85 10.08 -12.31 -13.93
CA TYR A 85 10.88 -11.21 -14.47
C TYR A 85 11.43 -10.35 -13.35
N LYS A 86 12.69 -9.95 -13.50
CA LYS A 86 13.37 -9.06 -12.54
C LYS A 86 12.86 -7.62 -12.58
N THR A 87 12.13 -7.24 -13.62
CA THR A 87 11.59 -5.88 -13.77
C THR A 87 10.21 -5.90 -14.46
N PRO A 88 9.34 -4.92 -14.18
CA PRO A 88 8.05 -4.78 -14.86
C PRO A 88 8.19 -4.56 -16.38
N SER A 89 9.27 -3.88 -16.79
CA SER A 89 9.62 -3.70 -18.20
C SER A 89 9.98 -5.01 -18.89
N GLY A 90 10.73 -5.89 -18.22
CA GLY A 90 11.04 -7.22 -18.75
C GLY A 90 9.80 -8.08 -18.95
N ALA A 91 8.86 -8.01 -17.99
CA ALA A 91 7.59 -8.70 -18.11
C ALA A 91 6.72 -8.15 -19.25
N SER A 92 6.63 -6.82 -19.38
CA SER A 92 5.90 -6.17 -20.49
C SER A 92 6.46 -6.59 -21.84
N ALA A 93 7.79 -6.61 -21.98
CA ALA A 93 8.45 -7.03 -23.21
C ALA A 93 8.14 -8.48 -23.58
N ALA A 94 8.01 -9.38 -22.59
CA ALA A 94 7.62 -10.76 -22.82
C ALA A 94 6.18 -10.88 -23.34
N VAL A 95 5.24 -10.14 -22.73
CA VAL A 95 3.84 -10.07 -23.20
C VAL A 95 3.78 -9.54 -24.64
N LEU A 96 4.51 -8.47 -24.93
CA LEU A 96 4.56 -7.88 -26.27
C LEU A 96 5.15 -8.85 -27.31
N ARG A 97 6.26 -9.54 -26.99
CA ARG A 97 6.83 -10.55 -27.87
C ARG A 97 5.87 -11.71 -28.14
N ALA A 98 5.07 -12.10 -27.15
CA ALA A 98 4.09 -13.17 -27.28
C ALA A 98 2.87 -12.76 -28.13
N LEU A 99 2.40 -11.51 -28.01
CA LEU A 99 1.18 -11.05 -28.67
C LEU A 99 1.41 -10.34 -30.01
N ARG A 100 2.47 -9.53 -30.13
CA ARG A 100 2.81 -8.77 -31.34
C ARG A 100 4.33 -8.56 -31.48
N PRO A 101 5.08 -9.52 -32.05
CA PRO A 101 6.53 -9.43 -32.17
C PRO A 101 7.02 -8.31 -33.10
N THR A 102 6.15 -7.79 -33.97
CA THR A 102 6.51 -6.78 -35.00
C THR A 102 6.41 -5.33 -34.51
N VAL A 103 5.95 -5.09 -33.27
CA VAL A 103 5.65 -3.72 -32.78
C VAL A 103 6.70 -3.29 -31.76
N THR A 104 7.34 -2.15 -32.01
CA THR A 104 8.24 -1.50 -31.06
C THR A 104 7.43 -0.88 -29.91
N PRO A 105 7.81 -1.07 -28.64
CA PRO A 105 7.03 -0.55 -27.51
C PRO A 105 6.99 0.98 -27.52
N ILE A 106 5.80 1.58 -27.49
CA ILE A 106 5.60 3.04 -27.39
C ILE A 106 5.49 3.49 -25.91
N ARG A 107 5.12 2.58 -24.99
CA ARG A 107 4.90 2.90 -23.57
C ARG A 107 5.96 2.29 -22.67
N SER A 108 6.20 2.97 -21.55
CA SER A 108 7.09 2.43 -20.51
C SER A 108 6.48 1.15 -19.92
N GLY A 109 7.32 0.19 -19.58
CA GLY A 109 6.89 -1.04 -18.93
C GLY A 109 6.25 -0.85 -17.54
N TRP A 110 6.22 0.38 -17.02
CA TRP A 110 5.55 0.75 -15.77
C TRP A 110 4.13 1.26 -16.00
N GLU A 111 3.87 1.94 -17.11
CA GLU A 111 2.51 2.33 -17.54
C GLU A 111 1.71 1.15 -18.11
N PHE A 112 2.42 0.10 -18.54
CA PHE A 112 1.80 -1.10 -19.12
C PHE A 112 0.96 -1.87 -18.10
N TRP A 113 1.43 -1.95 -16.85
CA TRP A 113 0.76 -2.66 -15.77
C TRP A 113 -0.15 -1.74 -14.97
N ARG A 114 -1.30 -2.25 -14.55
CA ARG A 114 -2.24 -1.59 -13.64
C ARG A 114 -2.40 -2.39 -12.37
N ILE A 115 -2.54 -1.72 -11.23
CA ILE A 115 -2.82 -2.35 -9.94
C ILE A 115 -4.27 -2.80 -9.92
N ARG A 116 -4.55 -4.07 -9.59
CA ARG A 116 -5.91 -4.64 -9.60
C ARG A 116 -6.85 -3.92 -8.63
N SER A 117 -6.36 -3.55 -7.45
CA SER A 117 -7.17 -2.93 -6.39
C SER A 117 -7.62 -1.50 -6.70
N THR A 118 -6.84 -0.74 -7.47
CA THR A 118 -7.09 0.69 -7.72
C THR A 118 -7.28 1.03 -9.20
N GLY A 119 -6.89 0.15 -10.11
CA GLY A 119 -6.90 0.38 -11.56
C GLY A 119 -5.87 1.39 -12.05
N VAL A 120 -5.05 1.96 -11.17
CA VAL A 120 -4.02 2.96 -11.54
C VAL A 120 -2.78 2.28 -12.12
N PRO A 121 -1.98 2.97 -12.95
CA PRO A 121 -0.76 2.42 -13.50
C PRO A 121 0.28 2.14 -12.39
N LEU A 122 1.07 1.08 -12.58
CA LEU A 122 2.11 0.65 -11.63
C LEU A 122 3.20 1.72 -11.42
N GLU A 123 3.35 2.63 -12.37
CA GLU A 123 4.22 3.81 -12.23
C GLU A 123 3.92 4.65 -10.98
N SER A 124 2.68 4.63 -10.49
CA SER A 124 2.26 5.44 -9.34
C SER A 124 2.96 5.05 -8.03
N ILE A 125 3.49 3.83 -7.96
CA ILE A 125 4.21 3.30 -6.79
C ILE A 125 5.69 3.09 -7.06
N ARG A 126 6.19 3.60 -8.20
CA ARG A 126 7.57 3.36 -8.62
C ARG A 126 8.54 3.96 -7.58
N PRO A 127 9.54 3.21 -7.10
CA PRO A 127 10.42 3.67 -6.02
C PRO A 127 11.25 4.93 -6.33
N ASP A 128 11.52 5.19 -7.62
CA ASP A 128 12.24 6.38 -8.08
C ASP A 128 11.32 7.60 -8.29
N HIS A 129 10.01 7.45 -8.18
CA HIS A 129 9.02 8.53 -8.25
C HIS A 129 8.66 9.09 -6.86
N THR A 130 9.63 9.07 -5.94
CA THR A 130 9.62 9.96 -4.79
C THR A 130 9.73 11.39 -5.31
N TRP A 131 8.57 12.01 -5.57
CA TRP A 131 8.48 13.46 -5.54
C TRP A 131 9.20 13.90 -4.27
N ARG A 132 10.20 14.77 -4.40
CA ARG A 132 10.81 15.41 -3.24
C ARG A 132 9.68 16.04 -2.46
N VAL A 133 9.32 15.47 -1.32
CA VAL A 133 8.75 16.26 -0.25
C VAL A 133 9.91 17.16 0.17
N THR A 134 10.05 18.32 -0.46
CA THR A 134 10.85 19.38 0.10
C THR A 134 10.22 19.64 1.47
N PRO A 135 10.91 19.43 2.60
CA PRO A 135 10.37 19.92 3.86
C PRO A 135 10.12 21.41 3.64
N ALA A 136 8.87 21.83 3.84
CA ALA A 136 8.48 23.22 3.72
C ALA A 136 9.53 24.05 4.46
N THR A 137 10.27 24.88 3.71
CA THR A 137 11.16 25.85 4.32
C THR A 137 10.33 26.64 5.32
N PRO A 138 10.63 26.60 6.63
CA PRO A 138 9.89 27.41 7.58
C PRO A 138 10.01 28.86 7.13
N PRO A 139 8.92 29.65 7.14
CA PRO A 139 9.00 31.06 6.81
C PRO A 139 10.07 31.71 7.72
N PRO A 140 10.88 32.65 7.20
CA PRO A 140 11.86 33.33 8.02
C PRO A 140 11.15 33.93 9.23
N ALA A 141 11.69 33.62 10.41
CA ALA A 141 11.19 34.16 11.66
C ALA A 141 11.10 35.68 11.55
N THR A 142 9.88 36.21 11.64
CA THR A 142 9.63 37.65 11.75
C THR A 142 10.36 38.15 12.99
N SER A 143 11.54 38.75 12.82
CA SER A 143 12.24 39.44 13.90
C SER A 143 11.51 40.74 14.20
N VAL A 144 10.50 40.66 15.07
CA VAL A 144 9.85 41.83 15.65
C VAL A 144 10.77 42.41 16.72
N GLY A 145 11.40 43.54 16.38
CA GLY A 145 11.68 44.69 17.22
C GLY A 145 12.36 44.51 18.59
N ARG A 146 13.53 45.13 18.74
CA ARG A 146 13.84 45.87 19.98
C ARG A 146 14.64 47.14 19.66
N SER A 147 13.99 48.29 19.88
CA SER A 147 14.50 49.66 19.87
C SER A 147 15.65 49.86 20.88
N SER A 148 16.68 50.66 20.58
CA SER A 148 16.92 52.05 21.07
C SER A 148 18.41 52.19 21.50
N PRO A 149 18.98 53.37 21.81
CA PRO A 149 18.67 54.76 21.43
C PRO A 149 19.93 55.56 20.96
N ALA A 150 19.71 56.84 20.67
CA ALA A 150 20.71 57.87 20.32
C ALA A 150 21.75 58.21 21.41
N ARG A 151 22.92 58.73 20.95
CA ARG A 151 23.90 59.68 21.56
C ARG A 151 25.22 59.51 20.75
N HIS A 152 26.01 60.51 20.39
CA HIS A 152 26.18 61.91 20.77
C HIS A 152 26.76 62.68 19.57
#